data_AF-A0A2A2DS26-F1
#
_entry.id   AF-A0A2A2DS26-F1
#
_cell.length_a   1.000
_cell.length_b   1.000
_cell.length_c   1.000
_cell.angle_alpha   90.00
_cell.angle_beta   90.00
_cell.angle_gamma   90.00
#
_symmetry.space_group_name_H-M   'P 1'
#
loop_
_entity.id
_entity.type
_entity.pdbx_description
1 polymer ?
#
loop_
_entity_poly.entity_id
_entity_poly.type
_entity_poly.pdbx_seq_one_letter_code
_entity_poly.pdbx_strand_id
1 'polypeptide(L)'
;MRKLLLLSLLAASPVAFAGPQCTTTDKAQWQDQAKFQEELKAKGYDIKKFKVTSGNCYEIYGWDKDKRKVEIYFDPVTGKVVKEEIE
;
A
#
# COMPACT_ATOMS: atom_id res chain seq x y z
N MET A 1 19.46 -50.16 19.27
CA MET A 1 18.73 -48.98 19.80
C MET A 1 19.58 -47.73 19.67
N ARG A 2 19.33 -46.83 18.71
CA ARG A 2 19.84 -45.46 18.83
C ARG A 2 19.13 -44.49 17.89
N LYS A 3 18.06 -43.93 18.45
CA LYS A 3 17.62 -42.53 18.33
C LYS A 3 17.49 -41.96 16.91
N LEU A 4 16.26 -42.02 16.43
CA LEU A 4 15.63 -40.96 15.63
C LEU A 4 16.03 -39.59 16.21
N LEU A 5 16.81 -38.82 15.47
CA LEU A 5 16.93 -37.38 15.68
C LEU A 5 16.01 -36.73 14.64
N LEU A 6 14.74 -36.54 15.03
CA LEU A 6 13.86 -35.61 14.32
C LEU A 6 14.44 -34.20 14.52
N LEU A 7 15.08 -33.68 13.47
CA LEU A 7 15.44 -32.28 13.39
C LEU A 7 14.14 -31.47 13.22
N SER A 8 13.65 -30.88 14.30
CA SER A 8 12.56 -29.93 14.31
C SER A 8 12.98 -28.67 13.56
N LEU A 9 12.62 -28.61 12.27
CA LEU A 9 12.78 -27.43 11.44
C LEU A 9 11.78 -26.37 11.92
N LEU A 10 12.21 -25.43 12.77
CA LEU A 10 11.42 -24.24 13.08
C LEU A 10 11.35 -23.39 11.80
N ALA A 11 10.24 -23.51 11.07
CA ALA A 11 9.92 -22.62 9.97
C ALA A 11 9.55 -21.24 10.56
N ALA A 12 10.49 -20.30 10.50
CA ALA A 12 10.17 -18.89 10.67
C ALA A 12 9.44 -18.43 9.41
N SER A 13 8.11 -18.39 9.44
CA SER A 13 7.31 -17.84 8.35
C SER A 13 7.54 -16.33 8.26
N PRO A 14 7.98 -15.79 7.11
CA PRO A 14 8.03 -14.34 6.95
C PRO A 14 6.61 -13.76 7.03
N VAL A 15 6.46 -12.69 7.80
CA VAL A 15 5.21 -11.93 7.84
C VAL A 15 5.04 -11.25 6.47
N ALA A 16 4.17 -11.80 5.64
CA ALA A 16 3.82 -11.19 4.36
C ALA A 16 2.88 -10.00 4.60
N PHE A 17 3.34 -8.79 4.28
CA PHE A 17 2.49 -7.60 4.26
C PHE A 17 1.72 -7.54 2.93
N ALA A 18 0.41 -7.26 2.99
CA ALA A 18 -0.47 -7.17 1.83
C ALA A 18 -0.32 -5.84 1.06
N GLY A 19 0.91 -5.45 0.70
CA GLY A 19 1.22 -4.19 0.00
C GLY A 19 2.66 -3.70 0.24
N PRO A 20 3.13 -2.68 -0.50
CA PRO A 20 4.47 -2.11 -0.32
C PRO A 20 4.59 -1.35 1.01
N GLN A 21 5.83 -1.18 1.48
CA GLN A 21 6.17 -0.17 2.49
C GLN A 21 6.42 1.17 1.78
N CYS A 22 5.66 2.21 2.11
CA CYS A 22 5.82 3.53 1.50
C CYS A 22 6.68 4.48 2.34
N THR A 23 6.48 4.53 3.66
CA THR A 23 7.27 5.40 4.54
C THR A 23 7.35 4.88 5.98
N THR A 24 8.38 5.29 6.72
CA THR A 24 8.51 5.09 8.18
C THR A 24 8.33 6.39 8.95
N THR A 25 8.03 7.49 8.26
CA THR A 25 7.85 8.83 8.83
C THR A 25 6.58 8.93 9.67
N ASP A 26 6.64 9.76 10.73
CA ASP A 26 5.50 10.05 11.59
C ASP A 26 4.31 10.62 10.80
N LYS A 27 3.10 10.22 11.21
CA LYS A 27 1.85 10.63 10.55
C LYS A 27 1.60 12.13 10.58
N ALA A 28 2.20 12.88 11.51
CA ALA A 28 2.12 14.34 11.55
C ALA A 28 2.79 15.01 10.34
N GLN A 29 3.67 14.30 9.61
CA GLN A 29 4.31 14.81 8.41
C GLN A 29 3.59 14.40 7.12
N TRP A 30 2.49 13.65 7.23
CA TRP A 30 1.74 13.19 6.07
C TRP A 30 0.83 14.30 5.56
N GLN A 31 0.53 14.26 4.26
CA GLN A 31 -0.45 15.15 3.65
C GLN A 31 -1.83 14.89 4.24
N ASP A 32 -2.70 15.90 4.24
CA ASP A 32 -4.10 15.68 4.61
C ASP A 32 -4.79 14.72 3.62
N GLN A 33 -5.50 13.72 4.16
CA GLN A 33 -6.11 12.66 3.34
C GLN A 33 -7.23 13.17 2.44
N ALA A 34 -8.02 14.14 2.91
CA ALA A 34 -9.12 14.69 2.13
C ALA A 34 -8.57 15.53 0.98
N LYS A 35 -7.61 16.42 1.29
CA LYS A 35 -6.92 17.24 0.30
C LYS A 35 -6.22 16.39 -0.76
N PHE A 36 -5.51 15.33 -0.35
CA PHE A 36 -4.84 14.43 -1.29
C PHE A 36 -5.84 13.76 -2.25
N GLN A 37 -6.98 13.29 -1.74
CA GLN A 37 -8.04 12.71 -2.59
C GLN A 37 -8.65 13.75 -3.54
N GLU A 38 -8.86 14.99 -3.09
CA GLU A 38 -9.34 16.08 -3.94
C GLU A 38 -8.35 16.40 -5.07
N GLU A 39 -7.05 16.45 -4.78
CA GLU A 39 -6.01 16.67 -5.79
C GLU A 39 -5.98 15.54 -6.84
N LEU A 40 -6.16 14.28 -6.42
CA LEU A 40 -6.26 13.16 -7.34
C LEU A 40 -7.52 13.25 -8.21
N LYS A 41 -8.67 13.60 -7.63
CA LYS A 41 -9.91 13.83 -8.41
C LYS A 41 -9.74 14.95 -9.42
N ALA A 42 -9.07 16.05 -9.05
CA ALA A 42 -8.75 17.14 -9.95
C ALA A 42 -7.80 16.72 -11.10
N LYS A 43 -6.96 15.70 -10.87
CA LYS A 43 -6.10 15.08 -11.90
C LYS A 43 -6.85 14.06 -12.79
N GLY A 44 -8.15 13.86 -12.59
CA GLY A 44 -9.00 13.01 -13.41
C GLY A 44 -9.20 11.58 -12.90
N TYR A 45 -8.73 11.28 -11.67
CA TYR A 45 -9.01 9.98 -11.05
C TYR A 45 -10.43 9.94 -10.46
N ASP A 46 -11.09 8.79 -10.59
CA ASP A 46 -12.34 8.49 -9.90
C ASP A 46 -12.05 7.52 -8.74
N ILE A 47 -12.14 8.02 -7.50
CA ILE A 47 -11.76 7.26 -6.30
C ILE A 47 -12.99 6.54 -5.74
N LYS A 48 -13.00 5.22 -5.86
CA LYS A 48 -14.01 4.34 -5.24
C LYS A 48 -13.71 4.03 -3.79
N LYS A 49 -12.44 3.85 -3.45
CA LYS A 49 -11.99 3.52 -2.08
C LYS A 49 -10.63 4.16 -1.81
N PHE A 50 -10.46 4.67 -0.61
CA PHE A 50 -9.20 5.15 -0.08
C PHE A 50 -8.86 4.39 1.20
N LYS A 51 -7.60 3.99 1.38
CA LYS A 51 -7.11 3.33 2.60
C LYS A 51 -5.75 3.87 3.03
N VAL A 52 -5.52 3.80 4.34
CA VAL A 52 -4.17 3.83 4.91
C VAL A 52 -3.74 2.40 5.17
N THR A 53 -2.67 1.96 4.51
CA THR A 53 -2.20 0.56 4.61
C THR A 53 -1.28 0.34 5.81
N SER A 54 -1.05 -0.92 6.18
CA SER A 54 -0.06 -1.28 7.22
C SER A 54 1.37 -0.93 6.82
N GLY A 55 1.65 -0.85 5.51
CA GLY A 55 2.91 -0.35 4.96
C GLY A 55 3.00 1.17 4.89
N ASN A 56 2.10 1.89 5.57
CA ASN A 56 2.06 3.36 5.64
C ASN A 56 1.90 4.04 4.27
N CYS A 57 1.05 3.48 3.41
CA CYS A 57 0.71 4.09 2.12
C CYS A 57 -0.67 4.73 2.16
N TYR A 58 -0.88 5.73 1.31
CA TYR A 58 -2.22 6.07 0.81
C TYR A 58 -2.52 5.20 -0.39
N GLU A 59 -3.52 4.32 -0.25
CA GLU A 59 -3.94 3.40 -1.29
C GLU A 59 -5.30 3.86 -1.84
N ILE A 60 -5.42 3.96 -3.16
CA ILE A 60 -6.72 4.13 -3.83
C ILE A 60 -7.10 2.89 -4.62
N TYR A 61 -8.41 2.66 -4.70
CA TYR A 61 -9.04 1.83 -5.73
C TYR A 61 -10.00 2.71 -6.49
N GLY A 62 -10.02 2.58 -7.82
CA GLY A 62 -10.86 3.43 -8.63
C GLY A 62 -10.56 3.31 -10.10
N TRP A 63 -10.67 4.44 -10.79
CA TRP A 63 -10.32 4.56 -12.19
C TRP A 63 -9.38 5.73 -12.43
N ASP A 64 -8.45 5.55 -13.36
CA ASP A 64 -7.61 6.64 -13.83
C ASP A 64 -8.31 7.53 -14.86
N LYS A 65 -7.58 8.54 -15.35
CA LYS A 65 -8.07 9.47 -16.37
C LYS A 65 -8.48 8.80 -17.69
N ASP A 66 -7.94 7.61 -17.96
CA ASP A 66 -8.18 6.82 -19.17
C ASP A 66 -9.29 5.77 -18.93
N LYS A 67 -10.00 5.87 -17.80
CA LYS A 67 -11.10 4.98 -17.37
C LYS A 67 -10.66 3.52 -17.18
N ARG A 68 -9.37 3.29 -16.92
CA ARG A 68 -8.85 1.96 -16.54
C ARG A 68 -9.01 1.79 -15.05
N LYS A 69 -9.36 0.58 -14.60
CA LYS A 69 -9.48 0.27 -13.18
C LYS A 69 -8.08 0.18 -12.59
N VAL A 70 -7.85 0.84 -11.46
CA VAL A 70 -6.51 0.94 -10.86
C VAL A 70 -6.53 0.72 -9.35
N GLU A 71 -5.43 0.13 -8.86
CA GLU A 71 -5.02 0.11 -7.47
C GLU A 71 -3.67 0.83 -7.36
N ILE A 72 -3.62 1.96 -6.66
CA ILE A 72 -2.41 2.80 -6.61
C ILE A 72 -2.04 3.10 -5.16
N TYR A 73 -0.77 2.85 -4.83
CA TYR A 73 -0.15 3.15 -3.56
C TYR A 73 0.73 4.38 -3.69
N PHE A 74 0.50 5.36 -2.83
CA PHE A 74 1.24 6.60 -2.77
C PHE A 74 1.98 6.72 -1.43
N ASP A 75 3.17 7.31 -1.49
CA ASP A 75 3.85 7.80 -0.31
C ASP A 75 3.05 9.00 0.25
N PRO A 76 2.52 8.93 1.48
CA PRO A 76 1.68 9.98 2.05
C PRO A 76 2.45 11.26 2.39
N VAL A 77 3.79 11.23 2.43
CA VAL A 77 4.62 12.41 2.65
C VAL A 77 4.82 13.15 1.33
N THR A 78 5.23 12.43 0.28
CA THR A 78 5.62 13.06 -1.00
C THR A 78 4.51 13.08 -2.06
N GLY A 79 3.46 12.28 -1.91
CA GLY A 79 2.40 12.10 -2.89
C GLY A 79 2.84 11.32 -4.13
N LYS A 80 4.04 10.74 -4.13
CA LYS A 80 4.58 9.97 -5.25
C LYS A 80 3.97 8.58 -5.30
N VAL A 81 3.73 8.08 -6.51
CA VAL A 81 3.34 6.69 -6.74
C VAL A 81 4.50 5.79 -6.33
N VAL A 82 4.23 4.85 -5.43
CA VAL A 82 5.15 3.78 -5.01
C VAL A 82 4.86 2.49 -5.78
N LYS A 83 3.58 2.21 -6.04
CA LYS A 83 3.14 1.06 -6.82
C LYS A 83 1.81 1.40 -7.50
N GLU A 84 1.64 0.94 -8.73
CA GLU A 84 0.41 1.06 -9.50
C GLU A 84 0.14 -0.28 -10.18
N GLU A 85 -1.10 -0.76 -10.05
CA GLU A 85 -1.62 -1.91 -10.76
C GLU A 85 -2.84 -1.47 -11.56
N ILE A 86 -2.87 -1.87 -12.83
CA ILE A 86 -4.03 -1.71 -13.70
C ILE A 86 -4.74 -3.06 -13.75
N GLU A 87 -6.00 -3.08 -13.34
CA GLU A 87 -6.88 -4.26 -13.38
C GLU A 87 -7.57 -4.43 -14.75
#